data_AF-A0A7K3LLI2-F1
#
_entry.id   AF-A0A7K3LLI2-F1
#
_cell.length_a   1.000
_cell.length_b   1.000
_cell.length_c   1.000
_cell.angle_alpha   90.00
_cell.angle_beta   90.00
_cell.angle_gamma   90.00
#
_symmetry.space_group_name_H-M   'P 1'
#
loop_
_entity.id
_entity.type
_entity.pdbx_description
1 polymer ?
#
loop_
_entity_poly.entity_id
_entity_poly.type
_entity_poly.pdbx_seq_one_letter_code
_entity_poly.pdbx_strand_id
1 'polypeptide(L)'
;DIGDGGIEDWLAETVGRYRKISDHRIHLPREEPYLEGHNTWIANHPGSLLVIPIADLAQHFIANVAFFLQNGYGLYDDIHDREIPGASDPSLRHAGDPFPLSFVEQYTLAEASAELVTAAYNGHLVLGALGLGGWTFDGIDRLSVLGASGDPAVPGLGFEVQTDDRWSLPNPTGLPGVFETLSRPHVADAGEAVARFTERKFGPGGPFHPDTDGPWRDTPRVRASAAPYDERFTELLTGQIAYVDDVFGKIPGTVPTVHILNYLQAQHIDTDFYDHHFDPGAYLPTHRDHQDVWHS
;
A
#
# COMPACT_ATOMS: atom_id res chain seq x y z
N ASP A 1 -31.30 -9.66 -8.34
CA ASP A 1 -30.53 -9.04 -9.41
C ASP A 1 -29.33 -8.31 -8.87
N ILE A 2 -28.23 -9.04 -8.74
CA ILE A 2 -26.90 -8.45 -8.90
C ILE A 2 -26.89 -8.04 -10.38
N GLY A 3 -26.79 -6.75 -10.68
CA GLY A 3 -26.94 -6.23 -12.04
C GLY A 3 -26.04 -6.97 -13.03
N ASP A 4 -26.48 -7.01 -14.28
CA ASP A 4 -25.93 -7.69 -15.48
C ASP A 4 -24.43 -7.45 -15.81
N GLY A 5 -23.63 -6.92 -14.89
CA GLY A 5 -22.18 -6.92 -15.00
C GLY A 5 -21.63 -8.32 -14.68
N GLY A 6 -21.42 -9.15 -15.69
CA GLY A 6 -20.90 -10.51 -15.54
C GLY A 6 -19.50 -10.56 -14.93
N ILE A 7 -18.99 -11.75 -14.58
CA ILE A 7 -17.60 -11.92 -14.12
C ILE A 7 -16.61 -11.38 -15.18
N GLU A 8 -17.00 -11.47 -16.46
CA GLU A 8 -16.27 -10.93 -17.60
C GLU A 8 -16.10 -9.41 -17.53
N ASP A 9 -17.11 -8.67 -17.08
CA ASP A 9 -17.03 -7.21 -16.96
C ASP A 9 -16.10 -6.80 -15.82
N TRP A 10 -16.13 -7.54 -14.71
CA TRP A 10 -15.20 -7.34 -13.60
C TRP A 10 -13.75 -7.63 -14.01
N LEU A 11 -13.53 -8.70 -14.77
CA LEU A 11 -12.22 -9.03 -15.32
C LEU A 11 -11.76 -7.99 -16.34
N ALA A 12 -12.65 -7.55 -17.24
CA ALA A 12 -12.34 -6.53 -18.24
C ALA A 12 -11.99 -5.18 -17.59
N GLU A 13 -12.74 -4.75 -16.57
CA GLU A 13 -12.44 -3.56 -15.79
C GLU A 13 -11.09 -3.68 -15.07
N THR A 14 -10.81 -4.85 -14.48
CA THR A 14 -9.52 -5.09 -13.81
C THR A 14 -8.35 -5.04 -14.80
N VAL A 15 -8.47 -5.71 -15.95
CA VAL A 15 -7.45 -5.71 -17.01
C VAL A 15 -7.30 -4.33 -17.62
N GLY A 16 -8.38 -3.58 -17.79
CA GLY A 16 -8.38 -2.21 -18.31
C GLY A 16 -7.58 -1.23 -17.45
N ARG A 17 -7.37 -1.56 -16.16
CA ARG A 17 -6.53 -0.77 -15.24
C ARG A 17 -5.05 -1.16 -15.27
N TYR A 18 -4.68 -2.22 -15.98
CA TYR A 18 -3.28 -2.64 -16.06
C TYR A 18 -2.47 -1.65 -16.87
N ARG A 19 -1.38 -1.18 -16.26
CA ARG A 19 -0.38 -0.37 -16.94
C ARG A 19 0.93 -1.12 -17.01
N LYS A 20 1.36 -1.44 -18.21
CA LYS A 20 2.70 -1.99 -18.44
C LYS A 20 3.73 -0.87 -18.26
N ILE A 21 4.68 -1.10 -17.35
CA ILE A 21 5.76 -0.15 -17.05
C ILE A 21 7.13 -0.60 -17.57
N SER A 22 7.28 -1.88 -17.93
CA SER A 22 8.52 -2.46 -18.46
C SER A 22 8.23 -3.74 -19.27
N ASP A 23 9.10 -4.04 -20.23
CA ASP A 23 9.16 -5.33 -20.93
C ASP A 23 9.98 -6.39 -20.18
N HIS A 24 10.66 -5.99 -19.11
CA HIS A 24 11.59 -6.83 -18.36
C HIS A 24 11.10 -7.09 -16.94
N ARG A 25 11.37 -8.30 -16.45
CA ARG A 25 11.24 -8.64 -15.03
C ARG A 25 12.19 -7.77 -14.21
N ILE A 26 11.76 -7.35 -13.03
CA ILE A 26 12.63 -6.66 -12.07
C ILE A 26 13.90 -7.48 -11.82
N HIS A 27 15.05 -6.84 -11.97
CA HIS A 27 16.34 -7.48 -11.74
C HIS A 27 16.77 -7.25 -10.28
N LEU A 28 17.05 -8.35 -9.58
CA LEU A 28 17.66 -8.38 -8.26
C LEU A 28 18.72 -9.49 -8.25
N PRO A 29 19.96 -9.23 -7.80
CA PRO A 29 20.96 -10.28 -7.63
C PRO A 29 20.46 -11.36 -6.66
N ARG A 30 20.84 -12.62 -6.91
CA ARG A 30 20.41 -13.77 -6.11
C ARG A 30 21.32 -14.01 -4.90
N GLU A 31 21.56 -12.95 -4.14
CA GLU A 31 22.45 -12.92 -2.98
C GLU A 31 22.02 -11.84 -2.00
N GLU A 32 22.54 -11.91 -0.78
CA GLU A 32 22.40 -10.82 0.20
C GLU A 32 23.15 -9.57 -0.28
N PRO A 33 22.63 -8.36 -0.04
CA PRO A 33 21.45 -8.05 0.75
C PRO A 33 20.12 -8.07 -0.02
N TYR A 34 20.10 -8.38 -1.32
CA TYR A 34 18.93 -8.22 -2.19
C TYR A 34 17.86 -9.30 -1.99
N LEU A 35 18.29 -10.54 -1.80
CA LEU A 35 17.45 -11.68 -1.46
C LEU A 35 18.01 -12.34 -0.21
N GLU A 36 17.14 -12.60 0.76
CA GLU A 36 17.52 -13.43 1.90
C GLU A 36 17.89 -14.85 1.45
N GLY A 37 18.85 -15.48 2.12
CA GLY A 37 19.43 -16.76 1.69
C GLY A 37 18.41 -17.84 1.33
N HIS A 38 17.32 -17.93 2.08
CA HIS A 38 16.25 -18.91 1.86
C HIS A 38 15.38 -18.64 0.62
N ASN A 39 15.47 -17.45 0.02
CA ASN A 39 14.75 -17.05 -1.19
C ASN A 39 15.61 -17.09 -2.47
N THR A 40 16.94 -17.15 -2.31
CA THR A 40 17.91 -17.13 -3.42
C THR A 40 17.73 -18.25 -4.45
N TRP A 41 17.02 -19.34 -4.13
CA TRP A 41 16.80 -20.45 -5.06
C TRP A 41 15.51 -20.33 -5.89
N ILE A 42 14.50 -19.56 -5.44
CA ILE A 42 13.17 -19.56 -6.09
C ILE A 42 12.47 -18.20 -6.26
N ALA A 43 12.77 -17.19 -5.44
CA ALA A 43 12.05 -15.92 -5.51
C ALA A 43 12.29 -15.21 -6.85
N ASN A 44 11.23 -14.63 -7.44
CA ASN A 44 11.26 -13.89 -8.70
C ASN A 44 11.92 -14.66 -9.87
N HIS A 45 11.81 -16.00 -9.89
CA HIS A 45 12.43 -16.82 -10.92
C HIS A 45 11.71 -16.69 -12.28
N PRO A 46 12.41 -16.75 -13.42
CA PRO A 46 11.76 -16.89 -14.72
C PRO A 46 10.75 -18.05 -14.74
N GLY A 47 9.56 -17.79 -15.29
CA GLY A 47 8.44 -18.74 -15.30
C GLY A 47 7.43 -18.59 -14.15
N SER A 48 7.73 -17.77 -13.13
CA SER A 48 6.78 -17.46 -12.05
C SER A 48 6.07 -16.12 -12.27
N LEU A 49 4.94 -15.91 -11.59
CA LEU A 49 4.37 -14.58 -11.35
C LEU A 49 4.81 -14.11 -9.96
N LEU A 50 5.27 -12.87 -9.86
CA LEU A 50 5.50 -12.19 -8.59
C LEU A 50 4.52 -11.03 -8.47
N VAL A 51 3.71 -11.03 -7.42
CA VAL A 51 2.81 -9.94 -7.07
C VAL A 51 3.39 -9.20 -5.87
N ILE A 52 3.48 -7.87 -6.00
CA ILE A 52 4.03 -6.97 -4.99
C ILE A 52 2.92 -5.99 -4.59
N PRO A 53 2.14 -6.29 -3.54
CA PRO A 53 1.25 -5.30 -2.93
C PRO A 53 2.07 -4.10 -2.41
N ILE A 54 1.63 -2.87 -2.71
CA ILE A 54 2.31 -1.63 -2.32
C ILE A 54 1.32 -0.69 -1.63
N ALA A 55 1.68 -0.18 -0.45
CA ALA A 55 0.90 0.80 0.30
C ALA A 55 1.52 2.21 0.25
N ASP A 56 0.66 3.21 0.11
CA ASP A 56 0.97 4.64 0.27
C ASP A 56 0.74 5.04 1.74
N LEU A 57 1.80 5.05 2.54
CA LEU A 57 1.71 5.44 3.95
C LEU A 57 1.59 6.96 4.12
N ALA A 58 1.96 7.79 3.14
CA ALA A 58 1.70 9.22 3.23
C ALA A 58 0.19 9.50 3.22
N GLN A 59 -0.54 8.91 2.26
CA GLN A 59 -2.00 9.02 2.24
C GLN A 59 -2.63 8.38 3.47
N HIS A 60 -2.17 7.19 3.86
CA HIS A 60 -2.71 6.49 5.03
C HIS A 60 -2.50 7.30 6.32
N PHE A 61 -1.34 7.94 6.47
CA PHE A 61 -1.05 8.82 7.60
C PHE A 61 -1.95 10.05 7.61
N ILE A 62 -2.13 10.74 6.47
CA ILE A 62 -3.09 11.86 6.38
C ILE A 62 -4.50 11.39 6.79
N ALA A 63 -4.91 10.20 6.36
CA ALA A 63 -6.19 9.62 6.74
C ALA A 63 -6.29 9.38 8.25
N ASN A 64 -5.24 8.89 8.89
CA ASN A 64 -5.18 8.66 10.33
C ASN A 64 -5.16 9.98 11.12
N VAL A 65 -4.35 10.96 10.73
CA VAL A 65 -4.38 12.30 11.36
C VAL A 65 -5.78 12.90 11.26
N ALA A 66 -6.42 12.79 10.09
CA ALA A 66 -7.79 13.23 9.91
C ALA A 66 -8.79 12.46 10.80
N PHE A 67 -8.61 11.15 10.95
CA PHE A 67 -9.45 10.32 11.84
C PHE A 67 -9.32 10.76 13.31
N PHE A 68 -8.10 10.98 13.82
CA PHE A 68 -7.89 11.47 15.18
C PHE A 68 -8.49 12.86 15.38
N LEU A 69 -8.28 13.78 14.43
CA LEU A 69 -8.88 15.11 14.46
C LEU A 69 -10.40 15.07 14.45
N GLN A 70 -11.03 14.21 13.64
CA GLN A 70 -12.49 14.04 13.62
C GLN A 70 -13.02 13.51 14.95
N ASN A 71 -12.21 12.71 15.64
CA ASN A 71 -12.49 12.23 16.99
C ASN A 71 -12.11 13.25 18.08
N GLY A 72 -11.69 14.45 17.71
CA GLY A 72 -11.42 15.56 18.61
C GLY A 72 -10.05 15.50 19.28
N TYR A 73 -9.09 14.78 18.71
CA TYR A 73 -7.72 14.66 19.20
C TYR A 73 -6.74 15.36 18.27
N GLY A 74 -5.87 16.19 18.84
CA GLY A 74 -4.65 16.65 18.18
C GLY A 74 -3.51 15.62 18.31
N LEU A 75 -2.38 15.88 17.65
CA LEU A 75 -1.16 15.07 17.80
C LEU A 75 -0.09 15.81 18.59
N TYR A 76 0.80 15.06 19.23
CA TYR A 76 1.95 15.57 19.96
C TYR A 76 3.21 14.83 19.54
N ASP A 77 4.29 15.56 19.30
CA ASP A 77 5.57 14.98 18.91
C ASP A 77 6.30 14.48 20.16
N ASP A 78 6.07 13.21 20.48
CA ASP A 78 6.71 12.52 21.59
C ASP A 78 8.16 12.10 21.30
N ILE A 79 8.62 12.20 20.05
CA ILE A 79 10.00 11.92 19.66
C ILE A 79 10.91 13.10 20.00
N HIS A 80 10.43 14.32 19.76
CA HIS A 80 11.18 15.56 20.05
C HIS A 80 10.69 16.29 21.30
N ASP A 81 9.68 15.78 22.00
CA ASP A 81 9.01 16.41 23.15
C ASP A 81 8.51 17.83 22.79
N ARG A 82 7.63 17.91 21.78
CA ARG A 82 7.13 19.18 21.23
C ARG A 82 5.64 19.15 20.94
N GLU A 83 4.98 20.26 21.22
CA GLU A 83 3.60 20.48 20.78
C GLU A 83 3.55 20.66 19.26
N ILE A 84 2.66 19.93 18.60
CA ILE A 84 2.38 20.09 17.18
C ILE A 84 1.35 21.23 17.03
N PRO A 85 1.53 22.17 16.08
CA PRO A 85 0.56 23.24 15.84
C PRO A 85 -0.87 22.72 15.68
N GLY A 86 -1.80 23.33 16.42
CA GLY A 86 -3.21 22.96 16.40
C GLY A 86 -3.58 21.76 17.28
N ALA A 87 -2.63 21.15 18.00
CA ALA A 87 -2.89 19.99 18.85
C ALA A 87 -3.86 20.29 20.01
N SER A 88 -3.77 21.49 20.57
CA SER A 88 -4.58 21.97 21.70
C SER A 88 -5.69 22.93 21.26
N ASP A 89 -6.13 22.86 20.00
CA ASP A 89 -7.13 23.78 19.48
C ASP A 89 -8.46 23.67 20.25
N PRO A 90 -9.06 24.79 20.72
CA PRO A 90 -10.28 24.74 21.52
C PRO A 90 -11.52 24.13 20.83
N SER A 91 -11.51 23.99 19.51
CA SER A 91 -12.59 23.29 18.78
C SER A 91 -12.54 21.77 18.94
N LEU A 92 -11.40 21.22 19.36
CA LEU A 92 -11.21 19.80 19.58
C LEU A 92 -11.81 19.37 20.93
N ARG A 93 -12.61 18.31 20.92
CA ARG A 93 -13.26 17.76 22.12
C ARG A 93 -12.28 17.36 23.22
N HIS A 94 -11.06 16.97 22.85
CA HIS A 94 -9.99 16.53 23.75
C HIS A 94 -8.79 17.49 23.71
N ALA A 95 -9.03 18.79 23.49
CA ALA A 95 -7.99 19.82 23.53
C ALA A 95 -7.17 19.73 24.84
N GLY A 96 -5.83 19.68 24.71
CA GLY A 96 -4.90 19.52 25.83
C GLY A 96 -4.57 18.07 26.21
N ASP A 97 -5.14 17.08 25.52
CA ASP A 97 -4.82 15.65 25.65
C ASP A 97 -4.49 15.04 24.28
N PRO A 98 -3.42 15.50 23.60
CA PRO A 98 -3.07 15.05 22.25
C PRO A 98 -2.50 13.62 22.23
N PHE A 99 -2.70 12.92 21.12
CA PHE A 99 -2.12 11.59 20.92
C PHE A 99 -0.64 11.65 20.50
N PRO A 100 0.21 10.72 20.96
CA PRO A 100 1.60 10.64 20.52
C PRO A 100 1.71 10.37 19.01
N LEU A 101 2.56 11.12 18.31
CA LEU A 101 2.84 10.95 16.88
C LEU A 101 3.40 9.55 16.60
N SER A 102 4.32 9.07 17.43
CA SER A 102 4.93 7.74 17.24
C SER A 102 3.88 6.63 17.25
N PHE A 103 2.85 6.75 18.09
CA PHE A 103 1.74 5.80 18.13
C PHE A 103 0.94 5.82 16.83
N VAL A 104 0.57 7.00 16.33
CA VAL A 104 -0.23 7.13 15.09
C VAL A 104 0.52 6.60 13.88
N GLU A 105 1.83 6.82 13.81
CA GLU A 105 2.65 6.30 12.72
C GLU A 105 2.83 4.78 12.77
N GLN A 106 3.04 4.20 13.96
CA GLN A 106 3.06 2.75 14.12
C GLN A 106 1.70 2.13 13.79
N TYR A 107 0.61 2.79 14.16
CA TYR A 107 -0.74 2.37 13.80
C TYR A 107 -0.94 2.37 12.28
N THR A 108 -0.51 3.44 11.61
CA THR A 108 -0.53 3.57 10.14
C THR A 108 0.23 2.44 9.45
N LEU A 109 1.44 2.11 9.94
CA LEU A 109 2.23 0.99 9.40
C LEU A 109 1.55 -0.37 9.63
N ALA A 110 0.97 -0.58 10.82
CA ALA A 110 0.30 -1.82 11.17
C ALA A 110 -0.96 -2.06 10.34
N GLU A 111 -1.79 -1.03 10.13
CA GLU A 111 -2.98 -1.09 9.28
C GLU A 111 -2.61 -1.43 7.83
N ALA A 112 -1.64 -0.72 7.26
CA ALA A 112 -1.17 -1.01 5.92
C ALA A 112 -0.59 -2.43 5.80
N SER A 113 0.18 -2.89 6.79
CA SER A 113 0.70 -4.26 6.79
C SER A 113 -0.43 -5.30 6.76
N ALA A 114 -1.50 -5.07 7.53
CA ALA A 114 -2.68 -5.94 7.54
C ALA A 114 -3.42 -5.94 6.19
N GLU A 115 -3.53 -4.78 5.53
CA GLU A 115 -4.11 -4.68 4.18
C GLU A 115 -3.27 -5.44 3.15
N LEU A 116 -1.96 -5.23 3.13
CA LEU A 116 -1.06 -5.86 2.15
C LEU A 116 -1.04 -7.38 2.27
N VAL A 117 -0.97 -7.93 3.50
CA VAL A 117 -1.00 -9.38 3.70
C VAL A 117 -2.37 -9.96 3.35
N THR A 118 -3.47 -9.23 3.60
CA THR A 118 -4.81 -9.66 3.19
C THR A 118 -4.91 -9.77 1.66
N ALA A 119 -4.33 -8.81 0.92
CA ALA A 119 -4.27 -8.87 -0.54
C ALA A 119 -3.47 -10.09 -1.04
N ALA A 120 -2.29 -10.33 -0.46
CA ALA A 120 -1.47 -11.49 -0.80
C ALA A 120 -2.16 -12.83 -0.46
N TYR A 121 -2.84 -12.90 0.69
CA TYR A 121 -3.59 -14.07 1.13
C TYR A 121 -4.77 -14.37 0.20
N ASN A 122 -5.54 -13.35 -0.20
CA ASN A 122 -6.62 -13.52 -1.17
C ASN A 122 -6.08 -14.05 -2.50
N GLY A 123 -4.94 -13.53 -2.96
CA GLY A 123 -4.27 -14.06 -4.15
C GLY A 123 -3.88 -15.53 -3.99
N HIS A 124 -3.34 -15.94 -2.83
CA HIS A 124 -3.01 -17.33 -2.56
C HIS A 124 -4.23 -18.27 -2.62
N LEU A 125 -5.40 -17.83 -2.11
CA LEU A 125 -6.65 -18.59 -2.26
C LEU A 125 -7.05 -18.76 -3.73
N VAL A 126 -6.88 -17.71 -4.54
CA VAL A 126 -7.13 -17.77 -5.99
C VAL A 126 -6.18 -18.74 -6.67
N LEU A 127 -4.90 -18.78 -6.29
CA LEU A 127 -3.94 -19.75 -6.86
C LEU A 127 -4.42 -21.19 -6.66
N GLY A 128 -4.85 -21.54 -5.43
CA GLY A 128 -5.37 -22.87 -5.14
C GLY A 128 -6.61 -23.22 -5.96
N ALA A 129 -7.49 -22.25 -6.20
CA ALA A 129 -8.67 -22.42 -7.06
C ALA A 129 -8.30 -22.60 -8.53
N LEU A 130 -7.26 -21.90 -9.01
CA LEU A 130 -6.74 -22.03 -10.36
C LEU A 130 -5.89 -23.29 -10.56
N GLY A 131 -5.54 -24.03 -9.50
CA GLY A 131 -4.62 -25.16 -9.61
C GLY A 131 -3.16 -24.73 -9.79
N LEU A 132 -2.81 -23.51 -9.39
CA LEU A 132 -1.44 -23.03 -9.33
C LEU A 132 -0.85 -23.24 -7.93
N GLY A 133 0.43 -23.57 -7.88
CA GLY A 133 1.21 -23.51 -6.65
C GLY A 133 1.67 -22.08 -6.35
N GLY A 134 2.11 -21.86 -5.12
CA GLY A 134 2.59 -20.54 -4.69
C GLY A 134 2.60 -20.39 -3.18
N TRP A 135 3.18 -19.30 -2.70
CA TRP A 135 3.18 -18.96 -1.28
C TRP A 135 3.33 -17.45 -1.09
N THR A 136 2.97 -17.00 0.10
CA THR A 136 3.21 -15.64 0.56
C THR A 136 4.50 -15.60 1.37
N PHE A 137 5.37 -14.61 1.14
CA PHE A 137 6.67 -14.54 1.81
C PHE A 137 7.19 -13.10 1.93
N ASP A 138 8.15 -12.91 2.82
CA ASP A 138 9.04 -11.75 2.91
C ASP A 138 10.46 -12.14 2.47
N GLY A 139 11.46 -11.28 2.70
CA GLY A 139 12.86 -11.59 2.40
C GLY A 139 13.31 -11.35 0.96
N ILE A 140 12.59 -10.49 0.23
CA ILE A 140 13.15 -9.69 -0.87
C ILE A 140 13.35 -8.28 -0.33
N ASP A 141 14.57 -7.73 -0.44
CA ASP A 141 14.87 -6.41 0.10
C ASP A 141 14.00 -5.32 -0.52
N ARG A 142 13.21 -4.70 0.34
CA ARG A 142 12.19 -3.73 -0.06
C ARG A 142 12.79 -2.47 -0.69
N LEU A 143 13.95 -2.02 -0.22
CA LEU A 143 14.59 -0.81 -0.75
C LEU A 143 15.09 -1.08 -2.17
N SER A 144 15.74 -2.22 -2.39
CA SER A 144 16.18 -2.64 -3.71
C SER A 144 15.02 -2.84 -4.68
N VAL A 145 13.90 -3.42 -4.24
CA VAL A 145 12.68 -3.54 -5.05
C VAL A 145 12.16 -2.17 -5.47
N LEU A 146 12.10 -1.21 -4.55
CA LEU A 146 11.59 0.14 -4.86
C LEU A 146 12.60 0.99 -5.66
N GLY A 147 13.87 0.58 -5.75
CA GLY A 147 14.92 1.29 -6.50
C GLY A 147 15.89 2.09 -5.64
N ALA A 148 15.88 1.86 -4.33
CA ALA A 148 16.77 2.48 -3.35
C ALA A 148 17.94 1.55 -2.93
N SER A 149 18.43 0.72 -3.85
CA SER A 149 19.59 -0.17 -3.61
C SER A 149 20.91 0.60 -3.47
N GLY A 150 21.02 1.78 -4.10
CA GLY A 150 22.29 2.51 -4.25
C GLY A 150 23.22 1.95 -5.34
N ASP A 151 22.85 0.84 -5.99
CA ASP A 151 23.61 0.23 -7.08
C ASP A 151 22.88 0.47 -8.43
N PRO A 152 23.48 1.19 -9.39
CA PRO A 152 22.90 1.39 -10.72
C PRO A 152 22.62 0.09 -11.50
N ALA A 153 23.29 -1.02 -11.16
CA ALA A 153 23.02 -2.33 -11.75
C ALA A 153 21.75 -2.99 -11.18
N VAL A 154 21.23 -2.49 -10.05
CA VAL A 154 20.03 -2.98 -9.38
C VAL A 154 18.99 -1.85 -9.26
N PRO A 155 18.38 -1.42 -10.38
CA PRO A 155 17.54 -0.22 -10.42
C PRO A 155 16.16 -0.39 -9.75
N GLY A 156 15.77 -1.62 -9.40
CA GLY A 156 14.45 -1.91 -8.85
C GLY A 156 13.31 -1.50 -9.79
N LEU A 157 12.23 -0.99 -9.22
CA LEU A 157 11.09 -0.41 -9.93
C LEU A 157 11.33 1.05 -10.36
N GLY A 158 12.43 1.68 -9.93
CA GLY A 158 12.78 3.05 -10.29
C GLY A 158 11.90 4.11 -9.65
N PHE A 159 11.51 3.94 -8.38
CA PHE A 159 10.82 5.01 -7.65
C PHE A 159 11.75 6.22 -7.47
N GLU A 160 11.15 7.40 -7.31
CA GLU A 160 11.81 8.57 -6.76
C GLU A 160 12.22 8.29 -5.32
N VAL A 161 13.52 8.39 -5.05
CA VAL A 161 14.12 8.11 -3.74
C VAL A 161 14.68 9.39 -3.16
N GLN A 162 14.19 9.76 -1.98
CA GLN A 162 14.72 10.87 -1.20
C GLN A 162 15.71 10.37 -0.15
N THR A 163 16.67 11.21 0.19
CA THR A 163 17.62 11.00 1.30
C THR A 163 17.73 12.29 2.09
N ASP A 164 17.92 12.17 3.40
CA ASP A 164 18.09 13.29 4.31
C ASP A 164 18.98 12.85 5.47
N ASP A 165 19.83 13.74 5.98
CA ASP A 165 20.75 13.47 7.09
C ASP A 165 20.01 13.06 8.38
N ARG A 166 18.71 13.38 8.48
CA ARG A 166 17.83 12.97 9.59
C ARG A 166 17.46 11.49 9.56
N TRP A 167 17.60 10.80 8.43
CA TRP A 167 17.12 9.42 8.25
C TRP A 167 18.27 8.43 8.15
N SER A 168 18.08 7.25 8.75
CA SER A 168 19.06 6.16 8.62
C SER A 168 18.91 5.36 7.33
N LEU A 169 17.79 5.48 6.63
CA LEU A 169 17.48 4.74 5.41
C LEU A 169 16.93 5.71 4.35
N PRO A 170 17.19 5.43 3.05
CA PRO A 170 16.55 6.17 1.97
C PRO A 170 15.02 5.98 2.01
N ASN A 171 14.31 6.96 1.47
CA ASN A 171 12.85 7.00 1.45
C ASN A 171 12.32 7.02 0.01
N PRO A 172 11.94 5.86 -0.55
CA PRO A 172 11.15 5.81 -1.78
C PRO A 172 9.81 6.51 -1.59
N THR A 173 9.43 7.36 -2.54
CA THR A 173 8.25 8.24 -2.45
C THR A 173 7.22 7.98 -3.53
N GLY A 174 7.59 7.38 -4.67
CA GLY A 174 6.63 7.01 -5.71
C GLY A 174 7.28 6.78 -7.06
N LEU A 175 6.51 6.27 -8.03
CA LEU A 175 6.90 6.13 -9.43
C LEU A 175 6.11 7.15 -10.27
N PRO A 176 6.76 8.20 -10.81
CA PRO A 176 6.08 9.29 -11.51
C PRO A 176 5.11 8.83 -12.60
N GLY A 177 3.92 9.40 -12.56
CA GLY A 177 2.80 9.06 -13.42
C GLY A 177 2.16 7.69 -13.17
N VAL A 178 2.71 6.82 -12.32
CA VAL A 178 2.19 5.45 -12.06
C VAL A 178 1.66 5.32 -10.63
N PHE A 179 2.49 5.66 -9.65
CA PHE A 179 2.18 5.58 -8.23
C PHE A 179 2.79 6.79 -7.53
N GLU A 180 2.03 7.85 -7.39
CA GLU A 180 2.49 9.10 -6.77
C GLU A 180 1.82 9.26 -5.42
N THR A 181 2.62 9.20 -4.36
CA THR A 181 2.13 9.39 -3.00
C THR A 181 1.81 10.86 -2.74
N LEU A 182 1.17 11.12 -1.60
CA LEU A 182 0.89 12.49 -1.15
C LEU A 182 2.07 13.11 -0.38
N SER A 183 3.31 12.72 -0.70
CA SER A 183 4.53 13.34 -0.16
C SER A 183 5.34 14.03 -1.27
N ARG A 184 6.30 14.87 -0.87
CA ARG A 184 7.32 15.38 -1.79
C ARG A 184 8.05 14.20 -2.49
N PRO A 185 8.48 14.37 -3.74
CA PRO A 185 8.34 15.56 -4.58
C PRO A 185 7.01 15.62 -5.37
N HIS A 186 6.10 14.67 -5.18
CA HIS A 186 4.88 14.53 -5.99
C HIS A 186 3.80 15.58 -5.68
N VAL A 187 3.91 16.22 -4.53
CA VAL A 187 3.15 17.40 -4.11
C VAL A 187 4.13 18.48 -3.63
N ALA A 188 3.75 19.74 -3.79
CA ALA A 188 4.58 20.89 -3.44
C ALA A 188 4.74 21.05 -1.91
N ASP A 189 3.64 20.87 -1.18
CA ASP A 189 3.57 21.04 0.27
C ASP A 189 2.42 20.25 0.91
N ALA A 190 2.32 20.33 2.24
CA ALA A 190 1.25 19.69 3.01
C ALA A 190 -0.16 20.17 2.64
N GLY A 191 -0.30 21.44 2.20
CA GLY A 191 -1.58 21.97 1.76
C GLY A 191 -2.08 21.30 0.50
N GLU A 192 -1.20 21.11 -0.48
CA GLU A 192 -1.51 20.33 -1.69
C GLU A 192 -1.80 18.86 -1.35
N ALA A 193 -1.02 18.25 -0.45
CA ALA A 193 -1.24 16.88 0.01
C ALA A 193 -2.66 16.70 0.60
N VAL A 194 -3.06 17.57 1.53
CA VAL A 194 -4.38 17.55 2.18
C VAL A 194 -5.50 17.88 1.19
N ALA A 195 -5.28 18.82 0.27
CA ALA A 195 -6.27 19.15 -0.76
C ALA A 195 -6.53 17.95 -1.70
N ARG A 196 -5.46 17.30 -2.20
CA ARG A 196 -5.59 16.10 -3.06
C ARG A 196 -6.21 14.93 -2.29
N PHE A 197 -5.86 14.74 -1.02
CA PHE A 197 -6.51 13.74 -0.16
C PHE A 197 -8.01 14.00 -0.02
N THR A 198 -8.39 15.25 0.26
CA THR A 198 -9.79 15.67 0.43
C THR A 198 -10.58 15.48 -0.86
N GLU A 199 -10.00 15.86 -2.00
CA GLU A 199 -10.61 15.64 -3.32
C GLU A 199 -10.80 14.16 -3.64
N ARG A 200 -9.80 13.30 -3.37
CA ARG A 200 -9.94 11.84 -3.53
C ARG A 200 -11.08 11.27 -2.68
N LYS A 201 -11.31 11.85 -1.51
CA LYS A 201 -12.29 11.36 -0.53
C LYS A 201 -13.71 11.84 -0.84
N PHE A 202 -13.88 13.12 -1.14
CA PHE A 202 -15.18 13.79 -1.22
C PHE A 202 -15.52 14.38 -2.59
N GLY A 203 -14.53 14.53 -3.48
CA GLY A 203 -14.74 15.05 -4.84
C GLY A 203 -15.41 14.03 -5.78
N PRO A 204 -15.74 14.42 -7.02
CA PRO A 204 -16.43 13.55 -7.98
C PRO A 204 -15.71 12.21 -8.17
N GLY A 205 -16.46 11.10 -8.03
CA GLY A 205 -15.91 9.73 -8.09
C GLY A 205 -15.29 9.25 -6.77
N GLY A 206 -15.14 10.11 -5.77
CA GLY A 206 -14.68 9.76 -4.43
C GLY A 206 -15.72 8.92 -3.67
N PRO A 207 -15.30 8.13 -2.67
CA PRO A 207 -16.18 7.19 -1.96
C PRO A 207 -17.29 7.88 -1.16
N PHE A 208 -17.16 9.16 -0.82
CA PHE A 208 -18.17 9.90 -0.06
C PHE A 208 -18.94 10.93 -0.89
N HIS A 209 -18.71 11.00 -2.20
CA HIS A 209 -19.47 11.88 -3.08
C HIS A 209 -20.86 11.26 -3.39
N PRO A 210 -21.96 12.03 -3.31
CA PRO A 210 -23.33 11.52 -3.50
C PRO A 210 -23.55 10.88 -4.88
N ASP A 211 -22.89 11.42 -5.91
CA ASP A 211 -23.06 10.95 -7.30
C ASP A 211 -22.14 9.78 -7.67
N THR A 212 -21.31 9.30 -6.74
CA THR A 212 -20.48 8.11 -6.99
C THR A 212 -21.35 6.86 -6.92
N ASP A 213 -21.39 6.08 -8.01
CA ASP A 213 -22.16 4.83 -8.05
C ASP A 213 -21.76 3.85 -6.95
N GLY A 214 -22.69 2.99 -6.51
CA GLY A 214 -22.44 2.06 -5.42
C GLY A 214 -23.54 1.03 -5.20
N PRO A 215 -23.27 -0.02 -4.41
CA PRO A 215 -24.18 -1.15 -4.24
C PRO A 215 -25.33 -0.87 -3.25
N TRP A 216 -25.33 0.29 -2.59
CA TRP A 216 -26.40 0.65 -1.65
C TRP A 216 -27.70 0.93 -2.41
N ARG A 217 -28.84 0.50 -1.85
CA ARG A 217 -30.17 0.83 -2.42
C ARG A 217 -30.41 2.34 -2.53
N ASP A 218 -29.80 3.10 -1.63
CA ASP A 218 -29.83 4.56 -1.59
C ASP A 218 -28.39 5.08 -1.47
N THR A 219 -27.64 4.89 -2.55
CA THR A 219 -26.23 5.28 -2.66
C THR A 219 -25.99 6.77 -2.33
N PRO A 220 -26.76 7.73 -2.89
CA PRO A 220 -26.53 9.14 -2.60
C PRO A 220 -26.63 9.47 -1.11
N ARG A 221 -27.66 8.97 -0.41
CA ARG A 221 -27.82 9.23 1.03
C ARG A 221 -26.70 8.62 1.86
N VAL A 222 -26.29 7.37 1.56
CA VAL A 222 -25.24 6.71 2.34
C VAL A 222 -23.90 7.40 2.14
N ARG A 223 -23.51 7.70 0.90
CA ARG A 223 -22.21 8.32 0.61
C ARG A 223 -22.13 9.73 1.19
N ALA A 224 -23.18 10.54 1.01
CA ALA A 224 -23.25 11.90 1.56
C ALA A 224 -23.41 11.99 3.09
N SER A 225 -23.55 10.86 3.81
CA SER A 225 -23.65 10.86 5.27
C SER A 225 -22.32 11.10 5.98
N ALA A 226 -21.20 10.94 5.26
CA ALA A 226 -19.88 11.28 5.79
C ALA A 226 -19.75 12.79 5.95
N ALA A 227 -19.30 13.23 7.13
CA ALA A 227 -19.06 14.65 7.38
C ALA A 227 -17.88 15.15 6.51
N PRO A 228 -18.10 16.16 5.65
CA PRO A 228 -17.02 16.77 4.88
C PRO A 228 -16.07 17.54 5.80
N TYR A 229 -14.88 17.84 5.29
CA TYR A 229 -13.92 18.69 6.00
C TYR A 229 -14.30 20.16 5.83
N ASP A 230 -14.56 20.84 6.94
CA ASP A 230 -14.73 22.29 6.93
C ASP A 230 -13.37 23.01 6.91
N GLU A 231 -13.41 24.34 6.82
CA GLU A 231 -12.21 25.18 6.72
C GLU A 231 -11.30 24.99 7.95
N ARG A 232 -11.88 25.00 9.16
CA ARG A 232 -11.09 24.85 10.40
C ARG A 232 -10.43 23.47 10.48
N PHE A 233 -11.17 22.42 10.14
CA PHE A 233 -10.63 21.07 10.08
C PHE A 233 -9.46 20.97 9.10
N THR A 234 -9.62 21.57 7.92
CA THR A 234 -8.59 21.56 6.87
C THR A 234 -7.34 22.31 7.32
N GLU A 235 -7.49 23.45 8.01
CA GLU A 235 -6.37 24.19 8.61
C GLU A 235 -5.61 23.36 9.64
N LEU A 236 -6.33 22.70 10.57
CA LEU A 236 -5.73 21.87 11.61
C LEU A 236 -5.00 20.66 11.02
N LEU A 237 -5.63 19.96 10.07
CA LEU A 237 -5.03 18.83 9.37
C LEU A 237 -3.77 19.27 8.61
N THR A 238 -3.85 20.34 7.84
CA THR A 238 -2.71 20.89 7.08
C THR A 238 -1.57 21.28 8.01
N GLY A 239 -1.86 21.94 9.13
CA GLY A 239 -0.84 22.34 10.10
C GLY A 239 -0.10 21.15 10.73
N GLN A 240 -0.80 20.07 11.05
CA GLN A 240 -0.16 18.86 11.59
C GLN A 240 0.68 18.13 10.54
N ILE A 241 0.20 18.00 9.30
CA ILE A 241 0.96 17.37 8.22
C ILE A 241 2.20 18.21 7.86
N ALA A 242 2.06 19.54 7.81
CA ALA A 242 3.18 20.46 7.56
C ALA A 242 4.25 20.34 8.64
N TYR A 243 3.86 20.27 9.91
CA TYR A 243 4.80 20.07 11.00
C TYR A 243 5.63 18.79 10.82
N VAL A 244 4.98 17.67 10.50
CA VAL A 244 5.69 16.39 10.33
C VAL A 244 6.63 16.46 9.13
N ASP A 245 6.18 16.97 7.98
CA ASP A 245 7.04 17.13 6.80
C ASP A 245 8.23 18.09 7.04
N ASP A 246 8.04 19.17 7.79
CA ASP A 246 9.11 20.14 8.08
C ASP A 246 10.12 19.58 9.09
N VAL A 247 9.63 19.04 10.21
CA VAL A 247 10.48 18.57 11.32
C VAL A 247 11.20 17.28 10.95
N PHE A 248 10.48 16.31 10.39
CA PHE A 248 11.04 15.00 10.05
C PHE A 248 11.55 14.93 8.62
N GLY A 249 11.11 15.83 7.72
CA GLY A 249 11.56 15.89 6.33
C GLY A 249 10.74 15.07 5.35
N LYS A 250 9.80 14.28 5.86
CA LYS A 250 8.94 13.38 5.09
C LYS A 250 7.69 13.07 5.88
N ILE A 251 6.69 12.52 5.20
CA ILE A 251 5.50 11.96 5.84
C ILE A 251 5.33 10.48 5.42
N PRO A 252 5.08 9.58 6.38
CA PRO A 252 5.20 9.79 7.83
C PRO A 252 6.66 10.04 8.26
N GLY A 253 6.86 10.62 9.43
CA GLY A 253 8.16 11.08 9.91
C GLY A 253 9.13 9.95 10.31
N THR A 254 8.64 8.89 10.95
CA THR A 254 9.47 7.79 11.51
C THR A 254 9.30 6.45 10.81
N VAL A 255 8.20 6.25 10.09
CA VAL A 255 7.98 5.06 9.22
C VAL A 255 8.19 5.41 7.74
N PRO A 256 8.29 4.43 6.82
CA PRO A 256 8.48 4.70 5.39
C PRO A 256 7.30 5.46 4.77
N THR A 257 7.52 6.21 3.69
CA THR A 257 6.43 6.78 2.88
C THR A 257 5.73 5.72 2.03
N VAL A 258 6.50 4.79 1.46
CA VAL A 258 6.00 3.63 0.70
C VAL A 258 6.32 2.35 1.45
N HIS A 259 5.33 1.49 1.61
CA HIS A 259 5.49 0.22 2.31
C HIS A 259 5.18 -0.97 1.42
N ILE A 260 6.13 -1.92 1.42
CA ILE A 260 5.99 -3.28 0.87
C ILE A 260 6.58 -4.22 1.91
N LEU A 261 5.95 -5.39 2.07
CA LEU A 261 6.37 -6.39 3.05
C LEU A 261 6.18 -7.82 2.50
N ASN A 262 4.92 -8.24 2.32
CA ASN A 262 4.60 -9.57 1.86
C ASN A 262 4.40 -9.61 0.34
N TYR A 263 5.12 -10.52 -0.30
CA TYR A 263 5.02 -10.86 -1.71
C TYR A 263 4.16 -12.11 -1.87
N LEU A 264 3.50 -12.24 -3.03
CA LEU A 264 2.88 -13.48 -3.46
C LEU A 264 3.61 -13.97 -4.71
N GLN A 265 4.13 -15.21 -4.67
CA GLN A 265 4.64 -15.87 -5.87
C GLN A 265 3.69 -16.98 -6.31
N ALA A 266 3.42 -17.05 -7.61
CA ALA A 266 2.65 -18.11 -8.24
C ALA A 266 3.48 -18.84 -9.30
N GLN A 267 3.28 -20.15 -9.41
CA GLN A 267 3.94 -21.02 -10.38
C GLN A 267 3.13 -22.29 -10.61
N HIS A 268 3.38 -22.99 -11.71
CA HIS A 268 2.91 -24.36 -11.85
C HIS A 268 3.60 -25.24 -10.81
N ILE A 269 2.85 -26.16 -10.22
CA ILE A 269 3.44 -27.21 -9.40
C ILE A 269 4.04 -28.29 -10.31
N ASP A 270 5.13 -28.91 -9.89
CA ASP A 270 5.67 -30.12 -10.52
C ASP A 270 5.04 -31.33 -9.84
N THR A 271 3.91 -31.81 -10.35
CA THR A 271 3.20 -32.95 -9.73
C THR A 271 4.04 -34.22 -9.70
N ASP A 272 4.92 -34.44 -10.69
CA ASP A 272 5.78 -35.62 -10.78
C ASP A 272 6.80 -35.66 -9.63
N PHE A 273 7.34 -34.50 -9.24
CA PHE A 273 8.20 -34.38 -8.06
C PHE A 273 7.46 -34.83 -6.79
N TYR A 274 6.21 -34.39 -6.61
CA TYR A 274 5.42 -34.77 -5.43
C TYR A 274 5.01 -36.24 -5.47
N ASP A 275 4.59 -36.76 -6.61
CA ASP A 275 4.20 -38.18 -6.77
C ASP A 275 5.38 -39.13 -6.52
N HIS A 276 6.60 -38.69 -6.82
CA HIS A 276 7.81 -39.48 -6.57
C HIS A 276 8.26 -39.45 -5.10
N HIS A 277 8.14 -38.30 -4.43
CA HIS A 277 8.77 -38.07 -3.12
C HIS A 277 7.81 -38.04 -1.93
N PHE A 278 6.51 -37.85 -2.14
CA PHE A 278 5.51 -37.64 -1.08
C PHE A 278 4.37 -38.65 -1.15
N ASP A 279 3.64 -38.78 -0.05
CA ASP A 279 2.43 -39.61 0.01
C ASP A 279 1.26 -38.96 -0.77
N PRO A 280 0.28 -39.77 -1.23
CA PRO A 280 -0.93 -39.25 -1.84
C PRO A 280 -1.61 -38.18 -0.98
N GLY A 281 -1.96 -37.05 -1.60
CA GLY A 281 -2.55 -35.88 -0.92
C GLY A 281 -1.56 -34.73 -0.67
N ALA A 282 -0.32 -34.84 -1.13
CA ALA A 282 0.68 -33.77 -1.04
C ALA A 282 0.33 -32.49 -1.83
N TYR A 283 -0.63 -32.59 -2.76
CA TYR A 283 -1.19 -31.46 -3.49
C TYR A 283 -2.70 -31.64 -3.73
N LEU A 284 -3.40 -30.54 -3.99
CA LEU A 284 -4.85 -30.53 -4.23
C LEU A 284 -5.21 -31.11 -5.60
N PRO A 285 -6.43 -31.68 -5.76
CA PRO A 285 -6.96 -32.07 -7.06
C PRO A 285 -6.89 -30.96 -8.12
N THR A 286 -7.13 -29.70 -7.73
CA THR A 286 -7.03 -28.56 -8.65
C THR A 286 -5.65 -28.42 -9.27
N HIS A 287 -4.57 -28.72 -8.52
CA HIS A 287 -3.23 -28.70 -9.05
C HIS A 287 -2.99 -29.81 -10.07
N ARG A 288 -3.48 -31.03 -9.78
CA ARG A 288 -3.38 -32.19 -10.68
C ARG A 288 -4.07 -31.92 -12.00
N ASP A 289 -5.28 -31.37 -11.92
CA ASP A 289 -6.18 -31.25 -13.05
C ASP A 289 -5.96 -29.91 -13.81
N HIS A 290 -4.99 -29.08 -13.38
CA HIS A 290 -4.73 -27.74 -13.93
C HIS A 290 -4.49 -27.75 -15.45
N GLN A 291 -3.61 -28.64 -15.93
CA GLN A 291 -3.24 -28.69 -17.35
C GLN A 291 -4.47 -29.03 -18.22
N ASP A 292 -5.26 -30.00 -17.78
CA ASP A 292 -6.48 -30.41 -18.47
C ASP A 292 -7.57 -29.33 -18.44
N VAL A 293 -7.68 -28.58 -17.34
CA VAL A 293 -8.72 -27.55 -17.18
C VAL A 293 -8.41 -26.27 -17.97
N TRP A 294 -7.15 -25.82 -17.98
CA TRP A 294 -6.80 -24.49 -18.46
C TRP A 294 -6.05 -24.46 -19.80
N HIS A 295 -5.45 -25.56 -20.23
CA HIS A 295 -4.56 -25.60 -21.40
C HIS A 295 -4.95 -26.65 -22.46
N SER A 296 -6.14 -27.25 -22.35
CA SER A 296 -6.68 -28.22 -23.32
C SER A 296 -7.54 -27.61 -24.43
#